data_AF-A0A4Q8D0D9-F1
#
_entry.id   AF-A0A4Q8D0D9-F1
#
_cell.length_a   1.000
_cell.length_b   1.000
_cell.length_c   1.000
_cell.angle_alpha   90.00
_cell.angle_beta   90.00
_cell.angle_gamma   90.00
#
_symmetry.space_group_name_H-M   'P 1'
#
loop_
_entity.id
_entity.type
_entity.pdbx_description
1 polymer ?
#
loop_
_entity_poly.entity_id
_entity_poly.type
_entity_poly.pdbx_seq_one_letter_code
_entity_poly.pdbx_strand_id
1 'polypeptide(L)' 'MIDRVMAIISLLMLFAFLVVVPIFVPHIELIIVVTGCALLASYDVWRNLASQRK' A
#
# COMPACT_ATOMS: atom_id res chain seq x y z
N MET A 1 -19.00 0.47 13.55
CA MET A 1 -19.01 -0.70 12.63
C MET A 1 -18.58 -0.29 11.23
N ILE A 2 -19.18 0.78 10.69
CA ILE A 2 -18.80 1.40 9.39
C ILE A 2 -17.31 1.75 9.34
N ASP A 3 -16.74 2.28 10.42
CA ASP A 3 -15.31 2.60 10.54
C ASP A 3 -14.38 1.42 10.18
N ARG A 4 -14.71 0.23 10.70
CA ARG A 4 -13.94 -0.99 10.48
C ARG A 4 -14.08 -1.50 9.04
N VAL A 5 -15.25 -1.31 8.45
CA VAL A 5 -15.53 -1.66 7.04
C VAL A 5 -14.78 -0.72 6.10
N MET A 6 -14.78 0.59 6.38
CA MET A 6 -14.05 1.58 5.59
C MET A 6 -12.53 1.36 5.63
N ALA A 7 -11.99 0.96 6.79
CA ALA A 7 -10.59 0.58 6.91
C ALA A 7 -10.25 -0.63 6.02
N ILE A 8 -11.08 -1.68 6.05
CA ILE A 8 -10.86 -2.89 5.23
C ILE A 8 -10.97 -2.57 3.74
N ILE A 9 -11.97 -1.79 3.33
CA ILE A 9 -12.16 -1.39 1.92
C ILE A 9 -10.98 -0.54 1.44
N SER A 10 -10.52 0.41 2.23
CA SER A 10 -9.36 1.25 1.88
C SER A 10 -8.09 0.41 1.74
N LEU A 11 -7.90 -0.57 2.63
CA LEU A 11 -6.76 -1.50 2.56
C LEU A 11 -6.83 -2.35 1.28
N LEU A 12 -8.00 -2.88 0.96
CA LEU A 12 -8.23 -3.66 -0.26
C LEU A 12 -8.00 -2.83 -1.52
N MET A 13 -8.46 -1.58 -1.55
CA MET A 13 -8.20 -0.67 -2.67
C MET A 13 -6.72 -0.35 -2.84
N LEU A 14 -5.99 -0.16 -1.74
CA LEU A 14 -4.54 0.06 -1.76
C LEU A 14 -3.81 -1.14 -2.40
N PHE A 15 -4.15 -2.36 -1.98
CA PHE A 15 -3.59 -3.57 -2.58
C PHE A 15 -3.99 -3.74 -4.05
N ALA A 16 -5.26 -3.47 -4.39
CA ALA A 16 -5.73 -3.54 -5.78
C ALA A 16 -4.98 -2.54 -6.68
N PHE A 17 -4.76 -1.31 -6.21
CA PHE A 17 -3.99 -0.31 -6.95
C PHE A 17 -2.54 -0.77 -7.16
N LEU A 18 -1.91 -1.28 -6.09
CA LEU A 18 -0.53 -1.76 -6.15
C LEU A 18 -0.32 -2.90 -7.16
N VAL A 19 -1.34 -3.74 -7.35
CA VAL A 19 -1.31 -4.91 -8.25
C VAL A 19 -1.76 -4.56 -9.66
N VAL A 20 -2.76 -3.70 -9.83
CA VAL A 20 -3.28 -3.30 -11.15
C VAL A 20 -2.24 -2.54 -11.96
N VAL A 21 -1.48 -1.63 -11.34
CA VAL A 21 -0.51 -0.79 -12.05
C VAL A 21 0.60 -1.60 -12.76
N PRO A 22 1.32 -2.54 -12.10
CA PRO A 22 2.33 -3.35 -12.78
C PRO A 22 1.74 -4.35 -13.79
N ILE A 23 0.48 -4.77 -13.63
CA ILE A 23 -0.17 -5.71 -14.55
C ILE A 23 -0.65 -5.01 -15.84
N PHE A 24 -1.29 -3.85 -15.72
CA PHE A 24 -1.92 -3.16 -16.86
C PHE A 24 -1.01 -2.13 -17.53
N VAL A 25 0.05 -1.66 -16.86
CA VAL A 25 0.99 -0.67 -17.40
C VAL A 25 2.44 -1.18 -17.20
N PRO A 26 2.88 -2.18 -17.98
CA PRO A 26 4.19 -2.81 -17.81
C PRO A 26 5.30 -1.96 -18.44
N HIS A 27 5.54 -0.77 -17.89
CA HIS A 27 6.77 -0.01 -18.11
C HIS A 27 7.73 -0.31 -16.94
N ILE A 28 8.97 -0.70 -17.25
CA ILE A 28 9.97 -1.09 -16.25
C ILE A 28 10.17 0.00 -15.19
N GLU A 29 10.15 1.27 -15.60
CA GLU A 29 10.27 2.41 -14.69
C GLU A 29 9.09 2.50 -13.71
N LEU A 30 7.86 2.26 -14.18
CA LEU A 30 6.67 2.27 -13.33
C LEU A 30 6.71 1.14 -12.30
N ILE A 31 7.16 -0.06 -12.70
CA ILE A 31 7.25 -1.20 -11.79
C ILE A 31 8.23 -0.90 -10.65
N ILE A 32 9.41 -0.36 -10.97
CA ILE A 32 10.42 -0.01 -9.96
C ILE A 32 9.86 1.03 -8.98
N VAL A 33 9.19 2.07 -9.50
CA VAL A 33 8.60 3.13 -8.68
C VAL A 33 7.47 2.58 -7.79
N VAL A 34 6.57 1.77 -8.34
CA VAL A 34 5.45 1.19 -7.58
C VAL A 34 5.94 0.24 -6.49
N THR A 35 6.92 -0.62 -6.82
CA THR A 35 7.48 -1.57 -5.84
C THR A 35 8.26 -0.84 -4.75
N GLY A 36 9.00 0.22 -5.11
CA GLY A 36 9.67 1.10 -4.15
C GLY A 36 8.69 1.83 -3.23
N CYS A 37 7.61 2.40 -3.78
CA CYS A 37 6.54 3.02 -3.00
C CYS A 37 5.84 2.00 -2.08
N ALA A 38 5.60 0.76 -2.53
CA ALA A 38 5.03 -0.29 -1.70
C ALA A 38 5.89 -0.59 -0.47
N LEU A 39 7.21 -0.70 -0.67
CA LEU A 39 8.16 -0.96 0.41
C LEU A 39 8.24 0.20 1.39
N LEU A 40 8.28 1.44 0.89
CA LEU A 40 8.30 2.63 1.74
C LEU A 40 6.99 2.80 2.53
N ALA A 41 5.84 2.60 1.89
CA ALA A 41 4.55 2.62 2.56
C ALA A 41 4.46 1.53 3.64
N SER A 42 4.96 0.33 3.34
CA SER A 42 5.03 -0.76 4.32
C SER A 42 5.95 -0.41 5.50
N TYR A 43 7.08 0.25 5.23
CA TYR A 43 8.00 0.74 6.25
C TYR A 43 7.37 1.85 7.12
N ASP A 44 6.66 2.79 6.52
CA ASP A 44 5.98 3.87 7.23
C ASP A 44 4.88 3.32 8.16
N VAL A 45 4.08 2.36 7.68
CA VAL A 45 3.10 1.65 8.50
C VAL A 45 3.78 0.91 9.66
N TRP A 46 4.87 0.19 9.40
CA TRP A 46 5.62 -0.53 10.44
C TRP A 46 6.18 0.43 11.50
N ARG A 47 6.75 1.56 11.06
CA ARG A 47 7.27 2.61 11.93
C ARG A 47 6.15 3.27 12.75
N ASN A 48 5.01 3.58 12.14
CA ASN A 48 3.88 4.20 12.81
C ASN A 48 3.28 3.26 13.87
N LEU A 49 3.13 1.97 13.56
CA LEU A 49 2.73 0.95 14.53
C LEU A 49 3.75 0.76 15.66
N ALA A 50 5.05 0.77 15.34
CA ALA A 50 6.11 0.66 16.35
C ALA A 50 6.19 1.91 17.25
N SER A 51 5.95 3.10 16.69
CA SER A 51 5.94 4.36 17.43
C SER A 51 4.74 4.48 18.36
N GLN A 52 3.58 3.91 18.00
CA GLN A 52 2.38 3.86 18.83
C GLN A 52 2.50 2.89 20.03
N ARG A 53 3.59 2.10 20.12
CA ARG A 53 3.86 1.20 21.25
C ARG A 53 4.76 1.81 22.35
N LYS A 54 5.17 3.08 22.24
CA LYS A 54 5.87 3.81 23.31
C LYS A 54 4.95 4.84 23.95
#